data_AF-A0A2D6MGE4-F1
#
_entry.id   AF-A0A2D6MGE4-F1
#
_cell.length_a   1.000
_cell.length_b   1.000
_cell.length_c   1.000
_cell.angle_alpha   90.00
_cell.angle_beta   90.00
_cell.angle_gamma   90.00
#
_symmetry.space_group_name_H-M   'P 1'
#
loop_
_entity.id
_entity.type
_entity.pdbx_description
1 polymer ?
#
loop_
_entity_poly.entity_id
_entity_poly.type
_entity_poly.pdbx_seq_one_letter_code
_entity_poly.pdbx_strand_id
1 'polypeptide(L)'
;MCLTYIVSLFFISVISSIGMSIVFVEKRYDFPIRKLNIIFRRKIRKINPKLSTLGLCTVCFSFWAALLSDIFLLVYSNFSYFLWPLTGFASSGIVWLIISYLNIIDNGDQ
;
A
#
# COMPACT_ATOMS: atom_id res chain seq x y z
N MET A 1 -11.36 24.72 -7.77
CA MET A 1 -9.97 24.20 -7.83
C MET A 1 -9.58 23.32 -6.65
N CYS A 2 -10.10 23.56 -5.44
CA CYS A 2 -9.74 22.77 -4.25
C CYS A 2 -10.22 21.29 -4.32
N LEU A 3 -11.48 21.06 -4.75
CA LEU A 3 -12.06 19.70 -4.79
C LEU A 3 -11.34 18.78 -5.79
N THR A 4 -11.05 19.28 -7.00
CA THR A 4 -10.32 18.52 -8.03
C THR A 4 -8.92 18.12 -7.57
N TYR A 5 -8.26 18.97 -6.79
CA TYR A 5 -6.92 18.68 -6.26
C TYR A 5 -6.96 17.60 -5.16
N ILE A 6 -7.95 17.66 -4.27
CA ILE A 6 -8.17 16.64 -3.23
C ILE A 6 -8.48 15.28 -3.86
N VAL A 7 -9.31 15.25 -4.90
CA VAL A 7 -9.63 14.02 -5.63
C VAL A 7 -8.38 13.44 -6.30
N SER A 8 -7.55 14.27 -6.92
CA SER A 8 -6.29 13.81 -7.52
C SER A 8 -5.33 13.22 -6.47
N LEU A 9 -5.15 13.89 -5.32
CA LEU A 9 -4.30 13.38 -4.23
C LEU A 9 -4.83 12.06 -3.66
N PHE A 10 -6.15 11.89 -3.61
CA PHE A 10 -6.79 10.64 -3.23
C PHE A 10 -6.42 9.49 -4.17
N PHE A 11 -6.58 9.67 -5.47
CA PHE A 11 -6.21 8.63 -6.43
C PHE A 11 -4.71 8.33 -6.40
N ILE A 12 -3.85 9.36 -6.26
CA ILE A 12 -2.41 9.17 -6.14
C ILE A 12 -2.09 8.30 -4.92
N SER A 13 -2.67 8.60 -3.75
CA SER A 13 -2.47 7.82 -2.53
C SER A 13 -2.94 6.37 -2.66
N VAL A 14 -4.11 6.16 -3.26
CA VAL A 14 -4.64 4.81 -3.49
C VAL A 14 -3.74 4.03 -4.44
N ILE A 15 -3.36 4.60 -5.58
CA ILE A 15 -2.50 3.91 -6.56
C ILE A 15 -1.11 3.64 -5.98
N SER A 16 -0.52 4.61 -5.27
CA SER A 16 0.81 4.43 -4.66
C SER A 16 0.80 3.36 -3.58
N SER A 17 -0.24 3.33 -2.74
CA SER A 17 -0.37 2.32 -1.68
C SER A 17 -0.56 0.91 -2.22
N ILE A 18 -1.36 0.74 -3.28
CA ILE A 18 -1.53 -0.53 -3.98
C ILE A 18 -0.19 -0.98 -4.57
N GLY A 19 0.47 -0.13 -5.35
CA GLY A 19 1.76 -0.45 -5.97
C GLY A 19 2.84 -0.79 -4.95
N MET A 20 2.93 -0.02 -3.87
CA MET A 20 3.88 -0.26 -2.79
C MET A 20 3.60 -1.59 -2.09
N SER A 21 2.33 -1.96 -1.90
CA SER A 21 1.99 -3.24 -1.28
C SER A 21 2.39 -4.45 -2.11
N ILE A 22 2.12 -4.41 -3.42
CA ILE A 22 2.51 -5.47 -4.35
C ILE A 22 4.04 -5.58 -4.41
N VAL A 23 4.75 -4.46 -4.52
CA VAL A 23 6.22 -4.45 -4.57
C VAL A 23 6.84 -5.04 -3.31
N PHE A 24 6.36 -4.65 -2.12
CA PHE A 24 6.94 -5.09 -0.85
C PHE A 24 6.53 -6.49 -0.40
N VAL A 25 5.39 -7.00 -0.86
CA VAL A 25 4.88 -8.32 -0.46
C VAL A 25 5.19 -9.37 -1.53
N GLU A 26 4.78 -9.16 -2.79
CA GLU A 26 4.96 -10.13 -3.88
C GLU A 26 6.38 -10.11 -4.42
N LYS A 27 6.90 -8.92 -4.76
CA LYS A 27 8.23 -8.75 -5.36
C LYS A 27 9.35 -8.69 -4.33
N ARG A 28 9.13 -9.25 -3.13
CA ARG A 28 10.04 -9.13 -1.98
C ARG A 28 11.43 -9.72 -2.19
N TYR A 29 11.56 -10.69 -3.09
CA TYR A 29 12.83 -11.39 -3.37
C TYR A 29 13.58 -10.84 -4.59
N ASP A 30 12.92 -10.01 -5.40
CA ASP A 30 13.48 -9.47 -6.64
C ASP A 30 14.44 -8.31 -6.36
N PHE A 31 15.53 -8.22 -7.14
CA PHE A 31 16.45 -7.10 -7.08
C PHE A 31 15.87 -5.91 -7.86
N PRO A 32 15.94 -4.64 -7.38
CA PRO A 32 16.61 -4.14 -6.18
C PRO A 32 15.77 -4.12 -4.90
N ILE A 33 14.49 -4.49 -5.00
CA ILE A 33 13.47 -4.40 -3.94
C ILE A 33 13.88 -5.19 -2.70
N ARG A 34 14.57 -6.33 -2.88
CA ARG A 34 15.09 -7.16 -1.79
C ARG A 34 15.92 -6.38 -0.78
N LYS A 35 16.83 -5.49 -1.23
CA LYS A 35 17.68 -4.69 -0.33
C LYS A 35 16.85 -3.72 0.51
N LEU A 36 15.91 -3.01 -0.14
CA LEU A 36 15.00 -2.07 0.52
C LEU A 36 14.09 -2.78 1.53
N ASN A 37 13.53 -3.92 1.15
CA ASN A 37 12.63 -4.69 2.00
C ASN A 37 13.33 -5.25 3.25
N ILE A 38 14.60 -5.68 3.13
CA ILE A 38 15.40 -6.12 4.29
C ILE A 38 15.60 -4.96 5.28
N ILE A 39 15.99 -3.77 4.80
CA ILE A 39 16.20 -2.59 5.64
C ILE A 39 14.88 -2.18 6.32
N PHE A 40 13.81 -2.13 5.52
CA PHE A 40 12.49 -1.75 5.99
C PHE A 40 11.95 -2.71 7.05
N ARG A 41 12.01 -4.03 6.81
CA ARG A 41 11.60 -5.04 7.79
C ARG A 41 12.45 -5.03 9.05
N ARG A 42 13.76 -4.79 8.94
CA ARG A 42 14.63 -4.63 10.12
C ARG A 42 14.23 -3.43 10.97
N LYS A 43 13.93 -2.28 10.34
CA LYS A 43 13.45 -1.08 11.05
C LYS A 43 12.07 -1.30 11.67
N ILE A 44 11.12 -1.86 10.93
CA ILE A 44 9.77 -2.14 11.45
C ILE A 44 9.80 -3.13 12.61
N ARG A 45 10.61 -4.19 12.52
CA ARG A 45 10.73 -5.18 13.60
C ARG A 45 11.25 -4.55 14.90
N LYS A 46 12.11 -3.53 14.81
CA LYS A 46 12.57 -2.76 15.99
C LYS A 46 11.45 -1.91 16.60
N ILE A 47 10.55 -1.37 15.79
CA ILE A 47 9.43 -0.53 16.27
C ILE A 47 8.36 -1.41 16.89
N ASN A 48 7.91 -2.46 16.19
CA ASN A 48 6.94 -3.40 16.71
C ASN A 48 7.02 -4.74 15.95
N PRO A 49 7.27 -5.87 16.64
CA PRO A 49 7.32 -7.18 15.99
C PRO A 49 5.99 -7.56 15.32
N LYS A 50 4.84 -7.10 15.85
CA LYS A 50 3.52 -7.35 15.26
C LYS A 50 3.30 -6.61 13.94
N LEU A 51 4.01 -5.51 13.69
CA LEU A 51 3.94 -4.86 12.37
C LEU A 51 4.68 -5.65 11.28
N SER A 52 5.59 -6.55 11.66
CA SER A 52 6.31 -7.37 10.67
C SER A 52 5.44 -8.44 10.01
N THR A 53 4.36 -8.87 10.67
CA THR A 53 3.39 -9.82 10.12
C THR A 53 2.44 -9.17 9.11
N LEU A 54 2.22 -7.85 9.19
CA LEU A 54 1.41 -7.12 8.21
C LEU A 54 2.02 -7.20 6.80
N GLY A 55 3.34 -7.27 6.69
CA GLY A 55 4.03 -7.45 5.41
C GLY A 55 3.95 -8.88 4.83
N LEU A 56 3.12 -9.76 5.40
CA LEU A 56 2.81 -11.08 4.82
C LEU A 56 1.52 -11.07 4.01
N CYS A 57 0.59 -10.14 4.29
CA CYS A 57 -0.67 -10.02 3.57
C CYS A 57 -0.66 -8.73 2.74
N THR A 58 -0.80 -8.85 1.42
CA THR A 58 -0.89 -7.72 0.47
C THR A 58 -2.01 -6.76 0.84
N VAL A 59 -3.20 -7.28 1.15
CA VAL A 59 -4.39 -6.50 1.53
C VAL A 59 -4.17 -5.74 2.85
N CYS A 60 -3.62 -6.41 3.86
CA CYS A 60 -3.33 -5.75 5.14
C CYS A 60 -2.25 -4.68 4.96
N PHE A 61 -1.21 -4.99 4.19
CA PHE A 61 -0.12 -4.06 3.96
C PHE A 61 -0.56 -2.86 3.12
N SER A 62 -1.49 -3.00 2.16
CA SER A 62 -1.99 -1.88 1.36
C SER A 62 -2.72 -0.82 2.21
N PHE A 63 -3.43 -1.25 3.26
CA PHE A 63 -4.05 -0.35 4.23
C PHE A 63 -3.02 0.54 4.95
N TRP A 64 -1.89 -0.04 5.38
CA TRP A 64 -0.81 0.70 6.04
C TRP A 64 0.07 1.47 5.06
N ALA A 65 0.22 0.96 3.83
CA ALA A 65 0.91 1.68 2.76
C ALA A 65 0.15 2.95 2.36
N ALA A 66 -1.17 2.97 2.50
CA ALA A 66 -1.98 4.19 2.32
C ALA A 66 -1.68 5.24 3.38
N LEU A 67 -1.51 4.84 4.65
CA LEU A 67 -1.06 5.77 5.70
C LEU A 67 0.30 6.39 5.34
N LEU A 68 1.24 5.56 4.87
CA LEU A 68 2.57 6.03 4.51
C LEU A 68 2.54 6.95 3.28
N SER A 69 1.66 6.66 2.32
CA SER A 69 1.43 7.50 1.14
C SER A 69 0.78 8.83 1.52
N ASP A 70 -0.22 8.83 2.39
CA ASP A 70 -0.88 10.05 2.88
C ASP A 70 0.08 10.92 3.68
N ILE A 71 0.92 10.34 4.55
CA ILE A 71 1.96 11.08 5.27
C ILE A 71 2.97 11.70 4.30
N PHE A 72 3.41 10.94 3.29
CA PHE A 72 4.32 11.45 2.28
C PHE A 72 3.69 12.62 1.51
N LEU A 73 2.44 12.48 1.07
CA LEU A 73 1.69 13.54 0.40
C LEU A 73 1.47 14.75 1.31
N LEU A 74 1.21 14.54 2.60
CA LEU A 74 1.07 15.63 3.59
C LEU A 74 2.38 16.43 3.74
N VAL A 75 3.54 15.77 3.70
CA VAL A 75 4.84 16.45 3.81
C VAL A 75 5.21 17.19 2.52
N TYR A 76 4.84 16.64 1.36
CA TYR A 76 5.18 17.23 0.05
C TYR A 76 4.17 18.27 -0.44
N SER A 77 2.92 18.18 0.01
CA SER A 77 1.86 19.13 -0.32
C SER A 77 1.83 20.23 0.74
N ASN A 78 1.79 21.49 0.31
CA ASN A 78 1.47 22.62 1.21
C ASN A 78 0.01 22.58 1.73
N PHE A 79 -0.78 21.59 1.30
CA PHE A 79 -2.16 21.39 1.69
C PHE A 79 -2.27 20.31 2.77
N SER A 80 -3.05 20.56 3.82
CA SER A 80 -3.36 19.58 4.87
C SER A 80 -4.27 18.47 4.34
N TYR A 81 -3.72 17.60 3.49
CA TYR A 81 -4.39 16.44 2.95
C TYR A 81 -4.09 15.22 3.82
N PHE A 82 -5.10 14.74 4.54
CA PHE A 82 -5.05 13.52 5.34
C PHE A 82 -6.40 12.83 5.27
N LEU A 83 -6.52 11.78 4.44
CA LEU A 83 -7.76 11.03 4.25
C LEU A 83 -7.71 9.62 4.82
N TRP A 84 -6.60 9.22 5.45
CA TRP A 84 -6.56 7.99 6.21
C TRP A 84 -7.57 8.07 7.38
N PRO A 85 -8.44 7.06 7.59
CA PRO A 85 -8.37 5.69 7.06
C PRO A 85 -9.14 5.40 5.76
N LEU A 86 -9.84 6.36 5.14
CA LEU A 86 -10.64 6.14 3.92
C LEU A 86 -9.79 5.66 2.74
N THR A 87 -8.62 6.27 2.53
CA THR A 87 -7.63 5.86 1.51
C THR A 87 -7.16 4.42 1.72
N GLY A 88 -6.98 4.01 2.98
CA GLY A 88 -6.60 2.65 3.36
C GLY A 88 -7.68 1.62 3.07
N PHE A 89 -8.94 1.93 3.40
CA PHE A 89 -10.05 1.03 3.06
C PHE A 89 -10.21 0.90 1.54
N ALA A 90 -10.16 2.01 0.80
CA ALA A 90 -10.23 1.99 -0.66
C ALA A 90 -9.12 1.15 -1.28
N SER A 91 -7.86 1.31 -0.84
CA SER A 91 -6.73 0.53 -1.35
C SER A 91 -6.86 -0.95 -1.02
N SER A 92 -7.23 -1.32 0.22
CA SER A 92 -7.45 -2.71 0.62
C SER A 92 -8.59 -3.38 -0.16
N GLY A 93 -9.69 -2.67 -0.40
CA GLY A 93 -10.82 -3.18 -1.17
C GLY A 93 -10.43 -3.46 -2.62
N ILE A 94 -9.71 -2.53 -3.25
CA ILE A 94 -9.22 -2.72 -4.63
C ILE A 94 -8.23 -3.87 -4.72
N VAL A 95 -7.26 -3.97 -3.79
CA VAL A 95 -6.30 -5.08 -3.77
C VAL A 95 -7.00 -6.42 -3.59
N TRP A 96 -7.99 -6.49 -2.70
CA TRP A 96 -8.77 -7.69 -2.50
C TRP A 96 -9.57 -8.10 -3.75
N LEU A 97 -10.17 -7.14 -4.45
CA LEU A 97 -10.85 -7.38 -5.72
C LEU A 97 -9.88 -7.91 -6.80
N ILE A 98 -8.70 -7.29 -6.94
CA ILE A 98 -7.69 -7.72 -7.91
C ILE A 98 -7.24 -9.16 -7.62
N ILE A 99 -6.91 -9.48 -6.37
CA ILE A 99 -6.47 -10.83 -5.98
C ILE A 99 -7.59 -11.84 -6.18
N SER A 100 -8.82 -11.50 -5.81
CA SER A 100 -9.98 -12.38 -6.01
C SER A 100 -10.22 -12.65 -7.50
N TYR A 101 -10.09 -11.63 -8.34
CA TYR A 101 -10.20 -11.77 -9.79
C TYR A 101 -9.10 -12.66 -10.38
N LEU A 102 -7.85 -12.46 -9.96
CA LEU A 102 -6.73 -13.32 -10.39
C LEU A 102 -6.92 -14.77 -9.95
N ASN A 103 -7.41 -15.01 -8.74
CA ASN A 103 -7.72 -16.35 -8.25
C ASN A 103 -8.86 -17.01 -9.04
N ILE A 104 -9.87 -16.25 -9.49
CA ILE A 104 -10.94 -16.79 -10.33
C ILE A 104 -10.40 -17.24 -11.69
N ILE A 105 -9.50 -16.45 -12.30
CA ILE A 105 -8.86 -16.83 -13.57
C ILE A 105 -8.01 -18.10 -13.37
N ASP A 106 -7.15 -18.11 -12.35
CA ASP A 106 -6.21 -19.23 -12.11
C ASP A 106 -6.93 -20.55 -11.81
N ASN A 107 -8.08 -20.50 -11.12
CA ASN A 107 -8.91 -21.68 -10.84
C ASN A 107 -9.92 -22.00 -11.96
N GLY A 108 -10.15 -21.09 -12.91
CA GLY A 108 -11.04 -21.29 -14.06
C GLY A 108 -10.36 -21.97 -15.25
N ASP A 109 -9.02 -21.98 -15.27
CA ASP A 109 -8.19 -22.66 -16.26
C ASP A 109 -7.80 -24.11 -15.84
N GLN A 110 -8.43 -24.66 -14.79
CA GLN A 110 -8.39 -26.09 -14.40
C GLN A 110 -9.70 -26.79 -14.73
#